data_AF-A0NKD8-F1
#
_entry.id   AF-A0NKD8-F1
#
_cell.length_a   1.000
_cell.length_b   1.000
_cell.length_c   1.000
_cell.angle_alpha   90.00
_cell.angle_beta   90.00
_cell.angle_gamma   90.00
#
_symmetry.space_group_name_H-M   'P 1'
#
loop_
_entity.id
_entity.type
_entity.pdbx_description
1 polymer ?
#
loop_
_entity_poly.entity_id
_entity_poly.type
_entity_poly.pdbx_seq_one_letter_code
_entity_poly.pdbx_strand_id
1 'polypeptide(L)'
;MCISLSKWYTLYAYRVTISNEVRMMSDIDNTKVSISVKTNPADKEQAAAIFDNLGLNLSTAINIFIKKSIAEGGLPFDVKDPFYNEANQAELDRRFKKIANNKGIHSHQLLDDGIAAHDS
;
A
#
# COMPACT_ATOMS: atom_id res chain seq x y z
N MET A 1 -60.62 -7.60 -14.71
CA MET A 1 -59.94 -6.29 -14.51
C MET A 1 -59.09 -6.34 -13.22
N CYS A 2 -58.11 -7.25 -13.09
CA CYS A 2 -57.28 -7.38 -11.86
C CYS A 2 -55.76 -7.53 -12.11
N ILE A 3 -55.33 -7.75 -13.35
CA ILE A 3 -53.91 -8.01 -13.69
C ILE A 3 -53.09 -6.71 -13.72
N SER A 4 -53.76 -5.55 -13.81
CA SER A 4 -53.09 -4.24 -13.87
C SER A 4 -52.46 -3.85 -12.53
N LEU A 5 -53.18 -4.03 -11.42
CA LEU A 5 -52.67 -3.64 -10.09
C LEU A 5 -51.54 -4.53 -9.57
N SER A 6 -51.56 -5.85 -9.85
CA SER A 6 -50.50 -6.75 -9.41
C SER A 6 -49.18 -6.46 -10.13
N LYS A 7 -49.23 -6.24 -11.45
CA LYS A 7 -48.06 -5.81 -12.23
C LYS A 7 -47.54 -4.44 -11.77
N TRP A 8 -48.44 -3.51 -11.43
CA TRP A 8 -48.07 -2.21 -10.88
C TRP A 8 -47.35 -2.33 -9.53
N TYR A 9 -47.87 -3.18 -8.63
CA TYR A 9 -47.27 -3.42 -7.33
C TYR A 9 -45.90 -4.11 -7.44
N THR A 10 -45.78 -5.14 -8.29
CA THR A 10 -44.49 -5.81 -8.52
C THR A 10 -43.46 -4.84 -9.11
N LEU A 11 -43.85 -4.02 -10.09
CA LEU A 11 -42.95 -3.01 -10.66
C LEU A 11 -42.56 -1.95 -9.61
N TYR A 12 -43.50 -1.46 -8.80
CA TYR A 12 -43.21 -0.53 -7.72
C TYR A 12 -42.25 -1.13 -6.68
N ALA A 13 -42.51 -2.35 -6.22
CA ALA A 13 -41.64 -3.06 -5.29
C ALA A 13 -40.23 -3.24 -5.86
N TYR A 14 -40.09 -3.66 -7.12
CA TYR A 14 -38.79 -3.74 -7.79
C TYR A 14 -38.10 -2.37 -7.88
N ARG A 15 -38.82 -1.30 -8.26
CA ARG A 15 -38.22 0.06 -8.31
C ARG A 15 -37.77 0.54 -6.93
N VAL A 16 -38.54 0.29 -5.88
CA VAL A 16 -38.19 0.63 -4.49
C VAL A 16 -36.95 -0.14 -4.04
N THR A 17 -36.87 -1.45 -4.32
CA THR A 17 -35.70 -2.27 -3.98
C THR A 17 -34.44 -1.79 -4.68
N ILE A 18 -34.48 -1.57 -6.00
CA ILE A 18 -33.32 -1.06 -6.75
C ILE A 18 -32.93 0.34 -6.29
N SER A 19 -33.91 1.20 -5.98
CA SER A 19 -33.61 2.55 -5.46
C SER A 19 -32.93 2.49 -4.09
N ASN A 20 -33.37 1.57 -3.21
CA ASN A 20 -32.71 1.36 -1.92
C ASN A 20 -31.31 0.76 -2.09
N GLU A 21 -31.10 -0.18 -3.00
CA GLU A 21 -29.77 -0.79 -3.24
C GLU A 21 -28.77 0.24 -3.81
N VAL A 22 -29.19 1.03 -4.79
CA VAL A 22 -28.38 2.13 -5.35
C VAL A 22 -28.07 3.18 -4.28
N ARG A 23 -29.01 3.49 -3.39
CA ARG A 23 -28.81 4.40 -2.26
C ARG A 23 -27.74 3.88 -1.30
N MET A 24 -27.80 2.61 -0.91
CA MET A 24 -26.87 2.00 0.04
C MET A 24 -25.43 1.93 -0.50
N MET A 25 -25.26 1.75 -1.82
CA MET A 25 -23.95 1.81 -2.47
C MET A 25 -23.37 3.23 -2.51
N SER A 26 -24.22 4.25 -2.70
CA SER A 26 -23.78 5.66 -2.78
C SER A 26 -23.39 6.28 -1.44
N ASP A 27 -23.90 5.75 -0.33
CA ASP A 27 -23.63 6.28 1.01
C ASP A 27 -22.20 5.96 1.48
N ILE A 28 -21.58 4.89 0.97
CA ILE A 28 -20.19 4.50 1.28
C ILE A 28 -19.21 5.53 0.70
N ASP A 29 -19.43 6.00 -0.53
CA ASP A 29 -18.54 6.95 -1.20
C ASP A 29 -18.60 8.37 -0.61
N ASN A 30 -19.67 8.71 0.11
CA ASN A 30 -19.86 10.04 0.70
C ASN A 30 -19.57 10.09 2.21
N THR A 31 -19.31 8.95 2.85
CA THR A 31 -18.99 8.91 4.27
C THR A 31 -17.55 9.37 4.50
N LYS A 32 -17.39 10.62 4.94
CA LYS A 32 -16.09 11.18 5.34
C LYS A 32 -15.71 10.71 6.73
N VAL A 33 -14.52 10.15 6.87
CA VAL A 33 -13.95 9.75 8.17
C VAL A 33 -12.86 10.76 8.56
N SER A 34 -12.82 11.13 9.84
CA SER A 34 -11.77 12.00 10.40
C SER A 34 -10.57 11.17 10.81
N ILE A 35 -9.37 11.63 10.44
CA ILE A 35 -8.09 11.01 10.81
C ILE A 35 -7.31 12.01 11.66
N SER A 36 -6.83 11.58 12.83
CA SER A 36 -5.97 12.38 13.70
C SER A 36 -4.54 11.84 13.67
N VAL A 37 -3.59 12.70 13.31
CA VAL A 37 -2.16 12.35 13.19
C VAL A 37 -1.36 13.26 14.11
N LYS A 38 -0.47 12.66 14.92
CA LYS A 38 0.49 13.41 15.74
C LYS A 38 1.78 13.60 14.95
N THR A 39 2.29 14.83 14.93
CA THR A 39 3.53 15.19 14.26
C THR A 39 4.21 16.33 15.01
N ASN A 40 5.48 16.60 14.69
CA ASN A 40 6.20 17.77 15.19
C ASN A 40 5.58 19.06 14.58
N PRO A 41 5.35 20.12 15.37
CA PRO A 41 4.91 21.41 14.84
C PRO A 41 5.75 21.92 13.68
N ALA A 42 7.08 21.79 13.74
CA ALA A 42 7.98 22.26 12.69
C ALA A 42 7.75 21.53 11.36
N ASP A 43 7.61 20.20 11.41
CA ASP A 43 7.38 19.37 10.22
C ASP A 43 6.02 19.69 9.58
N LYS A 44 5.01 19.97 10.41
CA LYS A 44 3.68 20.39 9.94
C LYS A 44 3.74 21.70 9.18
N GLU A 45 4.45 22.69 9.72
CA GLU A 45 4.60 24.01 9.10
C GLU A 45 5.36 23.92 7.77
N GLN A 46 6.45 23.14 7.73
CA GLN A 46 7.21 22.91 6.51
C GLN A 46 6.37 22.21 5.43
N ALA A 47 5.65 21.14 5.79
CA ALA A 47 4.79 20.42 4.88
C ALA A 47 3.66 21.32 4.33
N ALA A 48 3.01 22.10 5.19
CA ALA A 48 1.96 23.03 4.79
C ALA A 48 2.48 24.06 3.78
N ALA A 49 3.65 24.68 4.02
CA ALA A 49 4.25 25.63 3.10
C ALA A 49 4.56 25.03 1.72
N ILE A 50 5.05 23.80 1.68
CA ILE A 50 5.32 23.08 0.42
C ILE A 50 4.01 22.83 -0.34
N PHE A 51 2.97 22.33 0.33
CA PHE A 51 1.70 22.02 -0.33
C PHE A 51 0.94 23.27 -0.75
N ASP A 52 0.99 24.36 0.03
CA ASP A 52 0.37 25.63 -0.32
C ASP A 52 1.00 26.23 -1.60
N ASN A 53 2.33 26.10 -1.77
CA ASN A 53 3.02 26.48 -3.01
C ASN A 53 2.55 25.67 -4.23
N LEU A 54 2.03 24.46 -4.01
CA LEU A 54 1.43 23.60 -5.04
C LEU A 54 -0.08 23.82 -5.19
N GLY A 55 -0.68 24.74 -4.43
CA GLY A 55 -2.13 25.00 -4.42
C GLY A 55 -2.94 23.91 -3.70
N LEU A 56 -2.32 23.17 -2.80
CA LEU A 56 -2.95 22.06 -2.05
C LEU A 56 -2.96 22.37 -0.56
N ASN A 57 -4.11 22.17 0.09
CA ASN A 57 -4.12 22.12 1.56
C ASN A 57 -3.58 20.77 2.06
N LEU A 58 -3.14 20.76 3.32
CA LEU A 58 -2.56 19.57 3.95
C LEU A 58 -3.49 18.35 3.93
N SER A 59 -4.80 18.54 4.14
CA SER A 59 -5.77 17.45 4.11
C SER A 59 -5.92 16.85 2.71
N THR A 60 -5.89 17.66 1.66
CA THR A 60 -5.91 17.21 0.27
C THR A 60 -4.64 16.42 -0.05
N ALA A 61 -3.47 16.89 0.37
CA ALA A 61 -2.21 16.18 0.19
C ALA A 61 -2.22 14.80 0.88
N ILE A 62 -2.71 14.71 2.12
CA ILE A 62 -2.87 13.44 2.85
C ILE A 62 -3.85 12.50 2.13
N ASN A 63 -4.97 13.02 1.62
CA ASN A 63 -5.92 12.20 0.87
C ASN A 63 -5.32 11.66 -0.43
N ILE A 64 -4.51 12.46 -1.14
CA ILE A 64 -3.78 12.02 -2.33
C ILE A 64 -2.80 10.90 -1.96
N PHE A 65 -2.05 11.08 -0.87
CA PHE A 65 -1.12 10.07 -0.36
C PHE A 65 -1.82 8.73 -0.13
N ILE A 66 -2.95 8.72 0.60
CA ILE A 66 -3.72 7.50 0.89
C ILE A 66 -4.20 6.84 -0.40
N LYS A 67 -4.78 7.62 -1.33
CA LYS A 67 -5.27 7.08 -2.61
C LYS A 67 -4.14 6.46 -3.44
N LYS A 68 -2.97 7.10 -3.44
CA LYS A 68 -1.80 6.60 -4.17
C LYS A 68 -1.26 5.32 -3.53
N SER A 69 -1.19 5.25 -2.21
CA SER A 69 -0.82 4.01 -1.49
C SER A 69 -1.74 2.84 -1.85
N ILE A 70 -3.05 3.07 -1.90
CA ILE A 70 -4.03 2.05 -2.28
C ILE A 70 -3.82 1.60 -3.71
N ALA A 71 -3.60 2.54 -4.64
CA ALA A 71 -3.39 2.23 -6.05
C ALA A 71 -2.11 1.42 -6.31
N GLU A 72 -1.06 1.63 -5.52
CA GLU A 72 0.21 0.91 -5.63
C GLU A 72 0.29 -0.35 -4.77
N GLY A 73 -0.67 -0.55 -3.85
CA GLY A 73 -0.63 -1.64 -2.87
C GLY A 73 0.52 -1.51 -1.87
N GLY A 74 0.99 -0.29 -1.62
CA GLY A 74 2.22 -0.04 -0.85
C GLY A 74 2.46 1.43 -0.49
N LEU A 75 3.71 1.78 -0.21
CA LEU A 75 4.10 3.18 0.01
C LEU A 75 4.12 3.93 -1.34
N PRO A 76 3.59 5.17 -1.40
CA PRO A 76 3.43 5.92 -2.65
C PRO A 76 4.74 6.62 -3.08
N PHE A 77 5.86 6.05 -2.69
CA PHE A 77 7.22 6.47 -3.02
C PHE A 77 8.17 5.28 -2.85
N ASP A 78 9.24 5.26 -3.65
CA ASP A 78 10.26 4.23 -3.54
C ASP A 78 11.03 4.37 -2.22
N VAL A 79 10.92 3.36 -1.36
CA VAL A 79 11.73 3.27 -0.16
C VAL A 79 13.12 2.78 -0.57
N LYS A 80 14.04 3.71 -0.79
CA LYS A 80 15.45 3.37 -1.03
C LYS A 80 16.08 2.89 0.28
N ASP A 81 16.30 1.58 0.38
CA ASP A 81 17.09 1.01 1.47
C ASP A 81 18.57 1.42 1.29
N PRO A 82 19.23 1.98 2.33
CA PRO A 82 20.66 2.33 2.30
C PRO A 82 21.58 1.20 1.83
N PHE A 83 21.17 -0.07 2.00
CA PHE A 83 21.88 -1.24 1.49
C PHE A 83 22.04 -1.22 -0.03
N TYR A 84 21.05 -0.69 -0.77
CA TYR A 84 21.04 -0.64 -2.24
C TYR A 84 21.64 0.66 -2.80
N ASN A 85 22.55 1.30 -2.06
CA ASN A 85 23.32 2.42 -2.60
C ASN A 85 24.24 1.98 -3.75
N GLU A 86 24.63 2.93 -4.60
CA GLU A 86 25.41 2.67 -5.82
C GLU A 86 26.74 1.94 -5.53
N ALA A 87 27.42 2.28 -4.44
CA ALA A 87 28.68 1.63 -4.06
C ALA A 87 28.49 0.16 -3.66
N ASN A 88 27.45 -0.15 -2.88
CA ASN A 88 27.12 -1.51 -2.48
C ASN A 88 26.66 -2.34 -3.68
N GLN A 89 25.83 -1.77 -4.57
CA GLN A 89 25.42 -2.45 -5.81
C GLN A 89 26.64 -2.73 -6.71
N ALA A 90 27.55 -1.77 -6.86
CA ALA A 90 28.78 -1.96 -7.62
C ALA A 90 29.67 -3.08 -7.04
N GLU A 91 29.74 -3.21 -5.72
CA GLU A 91 30.49 -4.31 -5.08
C GLU A 91 29.78 -5.67 -5.26
N LEU A 92 28.44 -5.72 -5.16
CA LEU A 92 27.68 -6.93 -5.49
C LEU A 92 27.94 -7.36 -6.94
N ASP A 93 27.83 -6.44 -7.90
CA ASP A 93 28.09 -6.70 -9.31
C ASP A 93 29.53 -7.17 -9.56
N ARG A 94 30.50 -6.56 -8.87
CA ARG A 94 31.90 -7.00 -8.93
C ARG A 94 32.04 -8.44 -8.44
N ARG A 95 31.38 -8.81 -7.33
CA ARG A 95 31.41 -10.17 -6.79
C ARG A 95 30.72 -11.15 -7.73
N PHE A 96 29.55 -10.82 -8.27
CA PHE A 96 28.87 -11.64 -9.27
C PHE A 96 29.74 -11.88 -10.51
N LYS A 97 30.40 -10.85 -11.04
CA LYS A 97 31.36 -11.00 -12.16
C LYS A 97 32.55 -11.89 -11.79
N LYS A 98 33.07 -11.83 -10.57
CA LYS A 98 34.16 -12.70 -10.12
C LYS A 98 33.71 -14.16 -10.04
N ILE A 99 32.54 -14.41 -9.44
CA ILE A 99 31.93 -15.75 -9.32
C ILE A 99 31.61 -16.32 -10.70
N ALA A 100 31.03 -15.53 -11.61
CA ALA A 100 30.73 -15.95 -12.98
C ALA A 100 31.99 -16.35 -13.77
N ASN A 101 33.12 -15.70 -13.48
CA ASN A 101 34.43 -16.05 -14.03
C ASN A 101 35.13 -17.19 -13.25
N ASN A 102 34.40 -17.88 -12.35
CA ASN A 102 34.88 -18.95 -11.49
C ASN A 102 36.09 -18.56 -10.60
N LYS A 103 36.27 -17.25 -10.34
CA LYS A 103 37.35 -16.70 -9.53
C LYS A 103 36.81 -16.31 -8.15
N GLY A 104 37.35 -16.89 -7.09
CA GLY A 104 37.01 -16.53 -5.70
C GLY A 104 35.85 -17.31 -5.09
N ILE A 105 35.54 -18.51 -5.60
CA ILE A 105 34.63 -19.45 -4.94
C ILE A 105 35.45 -20.27 -3.95
N HIS A 106 35.15 -20.14 -2.66
CA HIS A 106 35.69 -20.99 -1.60
C HIS A 106 34.56 -21.90 -1.11
N SER A 107 34.74 -23.22 -1.24
CA SER A 107 33.83 -24.18 -0.62
C SER A 107 34.14 -24.22 0.87
N HIS A 108 33.18 -23.79 1.69
CA HIS A 108 33.18 -24.12 3.10
C HIS A 108 32.43 -25.44 3.28
N GLN A 109 33.05 -26.40 3.97
CA GLN A 109 32.33 -27.55 4.48
C GLN A 109 31.31 -27.04 5.51
N LEU A 110 30.04 -27.42 5.34
CA LEU A 110 29.04 -27.18 6.37
C LEU A 110 29.53 -27.89 7.63
N LEU A 111 29.56 -27.19 8.76
CA LEU A 111 29.81 -27.82 10.05
C LEU A 111 28.62 -28.72 10.30
N ASP A 112 28.85 -30.03 10.26
CA ASP A 112 27.90 -31.03 10.75
C ASP A 112 27.80 -30.78 12.25
N ASP A 113 26.70 -30.16 12.67
CA ASP A 113 26.31 -29.97 14.06
C ASP A 113 26.05 -31.34 14.66
N GLY A 114 27.15 -32.03 14.98
CA GLY A 114 27.19 -33.33 15.59
C GLY A 114 26.34 -33.33 16.84
N ILE A 115 25.11 -33.82 16.70
CA ILE A 115 24.33 -34.41 17.77
C ILE A 115 25.09 -35.67 18.17
N ALA A 116 26.16 -35.47 18.96
CA ALA A 116 26.80 -36.55 19.68
C ALA A 116 25.77 -37.06 20.68
N ALA A 117 25.35 -38.30 20.44
CA ALA A 117 24.51 -39.09 21.31
C ALA A 117 24.95 -38.92 22.77
N HIS A 118 24.04 -38.40 23.60
CA HIS A 118 24.12 -38.48 25.05
C HIS A 118 23.74 -39.92 25.44
N ASP A 119 24.69 -40.84 25.32
CA ASP A 119 24.63 -42.15 25.98
C ASP A 119 25.77 -42.25 27.00
N SER A 120 25.41 -42.02 28.27
CA SER A 120 25.96 -42.62 29.50
C SER A 120 25.23 -42.03 30.70
#